data_AF-A0A1Y2BXH9-F1
#
_entry.id   AF-A0A1Y2BXH9-F1
#
_cell.length_a   1.000
_cell.length_b   1.000
_cell.length_c   1.000
_cell.angle_alpha   90.00
_cell.angle_beta   90.00
_cell.angle_gamma   90.00
#
_symmetry.space_group_name_H-M   'P 1'
#
loop_
_entity.id
_entity.type
_entity.pdbx_description
1 polymer ?
#
loop_
_entity_poly.entity_id
_entity_poly.type
_entity_poly.pdbx_seq_one_letter_code
_entity_poly.pdbx_strand_id
1 'polypeptide(L)'
;MIECTSQACQMLEGQYYIMILFSSNLKPKDFNISLITLLVFTLLDICGGALSFILFKNNYDAAKNSMGIIGIIILCGVYVSPLTTVFEVIKTKNSNSINFLTTVALTLNGAFWLTYGLFFNDFYIWFPNGLGVISALLQFLLFFIYPRKATEEKLINGIKLENVSVDTAMTLQ
;
A
#
# COMPACT_ATOMS: atom_id res chain seq x y z
N MET A 1 -20.95 -5.00 15.81
CA MET A 1 -20.07 -6.16 15.51
C MET A 1 -19.52 -6.06 14.09
N ILE A 2 -20.36 -5.92 13.06
CA ILE A 2 -19.98 -5.78 11.63
C ILE A 2 -18.99 -4.62 11.38
N GLU A 3 -19.18 -3.45 12.00
CA GLU A 3 -18.29 -2.29 11.80
C GLU A 3 -16.87 -2.51 12.35
N CYS A 4 -16.76 -3.18 13.50
CA CYS A 4 -15.47 -3.52 14.11
C CYS A 4 -14.73 -4.62 13.31
N THR A 5 -15.48 -5.57 12.73
CA THR A 5 -14.93 -6.58 11.81
C THR A 5 -14.47 -5.93 10.50
N SER A 6 -15.22 -4.96 9.98
CA SER A 6 -14.88 -4.16 8.80
C SER A 6 -13.58 -3.37 8.99
N GLN A 7 -13.39 -2.73 10.15
CA GLN A 7 -12.18 -1.97 10.46
C GLN A 7 -10.94 -2.84 10.62
N ALA A 8 -11.06 -3.97 11.33
CA ALA A 8 -9.96 -4.93 11.44
C ALA A 8 -9.59 -5.53 10.06
N CYS A 9 -10.57 -5.73 9.18
CA CYS A 9 -10.35 -6.20 7.82
C CYS A 9 -9.61 -5.16 6.96
N GLN A 10 -9.93 -3.86 7.10
CA GLN A 10 -9.21 -2.78 6.40
C GLN A 10 -7.75 -2.66 6.85
N MET A 11 -7.45 -2.91 8.13
CA MET A 11 -6.07 -2.94 8.63
C MET A 11 -5.28 -4.10 8.02
N LEU A 12 -5.92 -5.27 7.86
CA LEU A 12 -5.33 -6.44 7.20
C LEU A 12 -5.09 -6.21 5.70
N GLU A 13 -5.99 -5.53 4.99
CA GLU A 13 -5.79 -5.17 3.60
C GLU A 13 -4.62 -4.19 3.43
N GLY A 14 -4.53 -3.14 4.25
CA GLY A 14 -3.42 -2.18 4.22
C GLY A 14 -2.06 -2.85 4.47
N GLN A 15 -2.03 -3.80 5.40
CA GLN A 15 -0.89 -4.66 5.72
C GLN A 15 -0.50 -5.56 4.52
N TYR A 16 -1.47 -6.23 3.89
CA TYR A 16 -1.25 -7.06 2.71
C TYR A 16 -0.66 -6.28 1.52
N TYR A 17 -1.10 -5.04 1.29
CA TYR A 17 -0.57 -4.21 0.21
C TYR A 17 0.87 -3.76 0.45
N ILE A 18 1.25 -3.46 1.71
CA ILE A 18 2.64 -3.21 2.09
C ILE A 18 3.50 -4.43 1.77
N MET A 19 2.99 -5.64 2.05
CA MET A 19 3.70 -6.90 1.75
C MET A 19 3.89 -7.10 0.24
N ILE A 20 2.88 -6.86 -0.60
CA ILE A 20 3.02 -7.00 -2.06
C ILE A 20 4.01 -5.98 -2.62
N LEU A 21 3.95 -4.73 -2.16
CA LEU A 21 4.85 -3.66 -2.61
C LEU A 21 6.31 -3.93 -2.19
N PHE A 22 6.51 -4.47 -0.99
CA PHE A 22 7.85 -4.88 -0.52
C PHE A 22 8.33 -6.18 -1.17
N SER A 23 7.44 -7.16 -1.38
CA SER A 23 7.81 -8.49 -1.86
C SER A 23 8.24 -8.53 -3.32
N SER A 24 7.95 -7.51 -4.13
CA SER A 24 8.33 -7.52 -5.55
C SER A 24 9.82 -7.27 -5.80
N ASN A 25 10.60 -6.82 -4.81
CA ASN A 25 12.01 -6.43 -5.01
C ASN A 25 12.98 -6.78 -3.86
N LEU A 26 12.57 -7.56 -2.85
CA LEU A 26 13.40 -7.76 -1.66
C LEU A 26 14.18 -9.08 -1.62
N LYS A 27 15.34 -9.01 -0.97
CA LYS A 27 16.13 -10.18 -0.59
C LYS A 27 15.35 -11.00 0.45
N PRO A 28 15.51 -12.33 0.50
CA PRO A 28 14.73 -13.21 1.38
C PRO A 28 14.79 -12.82 2.88
N LYS A 29 15.88 -12.21 3.34
CA LYS A 29 15.99 -11.69 4.70
C LYS A 29 15.06 -10.51 5.00
N ASP A 30 14.86 -9.61 4.05
CA ASP A 30 14.07 -8.39 4.21
C ASP A 30 12.57 -8.72 4.02
N PHE A 31 12.27 -9.74 3.21
CA PHE A 31 10.93 -10.37 3.14
C PHE A 31 10.51 -10.98 4.49
N ASN A 32 11.40 -11.76 5.13
CA ASN A 32 11.10 -12.35 6.44
C ASN A 32 10.87 -11.29 7.52
N ILE A 33 11.65 -10.20 7.51
CA ILE A 33 11.44 -9.08 8.45
C ILE A 33 10.07 -8.43 8.21
N SER A 34 9.72 -8.15 6.95
CA SER A 34 8.41 -7.57 6.60
C SER A 34 7.25 -8.48 7.03
N LEU A 35 7.36 -9.79 6.80
CA LEU A 35 6.37 -10.78 7.22
C LEU A 35 6.23 -10.85 8.75
N ILE A 36 7.34 -10.82 9.49
CA ILE A 36 7.32 -10.81 10.97
C ILE A 36 6.68 -9.52 11.48
N THR A 37 7.05 -8.36 10.93
CA THR A 37 6.44 -7.07 11.29
C THR A 37 4.93 -7.10 11.04
N LEU A 38 4.48 -7.69 9.94
CA LEU A 38 3.07 -7.87 9.61
C LEU A 38 2.32 -8.66 10.70
N LEU A 39 2.84 -9.85 11.02
CA LEU A 39 2.22 -10.76 11.98
C LEU A 39 2.14 -10.13 13.37
N VAL A 40 3.19 -9.43 13.80
CA VAL A 40 3.20 -8.72 15.10
C VAL A 40 2.16 -7.61 15.12
N PHE A 41 2.05 -6.81 14.06
CA PHE A 41 1.04 -5.75 13.97
C PHE A 41 -0.38 -6.31 13.99
N THR A 42 -0.67 -7.33 13.19
CA THR A 42 -1.98 -7.98 13.18
C THR A 42 -2.36 -8.52 14.58
N LEU A 43 -1.42 -9.14 15.28
CA LEU A 43 -1.65 -9.66 16.62
C LEU A 43 -1.91 -8.53 17.64
N LEU A 44 -1.21 -7.40 17.52
CA LEU A 44 -1.44 -6.23 18.37
C LEU A 44 -2.83 -5.64 18.15
N ASP A 45 -3.30 -5.57 16.91
CA ASP A 45 -4.63 -5.04 16.57
C ASP A 45 -5.75 -5.93 17.13
N ILE A 46 -5.62 -7.26 17.02
CA ILE A 46 -6.59 -8.22 17.58
C ILE A 46 -6.60 -8.16 19.11
N CYS A 47 -5.42 -8.14 19.74
CA CYS A 47 -5.29 -8.07 21.19
C CYS A 47 -5.79 -6.73 21.75
N GLY A 48 -5.43 -5.61 21.12
CA GLY A 48 -5.94 -4.28 21.46
C GLY A 48 -7.46 -4.22 21.29
N GLY A 49 -7.94 -4.79 20.17
CA GLY A 49 -9.31 -5.19 19.88
C GLY A 49 -10.06 -5.74 21.09
N ALA A 50 -9.68 -6.95 21.46
CA ALA A 50 -10.27 -7.69 22.58
C ALA A 50 -10.15 -6.92 23.90
N LEU A 51 -8.99 -6.31 24.19
CA LEU A 51 -8.75 -5.60 25.44
C LEU A 51 -9.70 -4.40 25.60
N SER A 52 -9.96 -3.63 24.54
CA SER A 52 -10.88 -2.48 24.65
C SER A 52 -12.32 -2.92 24.89
N PHE A 53 -12.79 -4.03 24.29
CA PHE A 53 -14.12 -4.57 24.60
C PHE A 53 -14.22 -5.14 26.02
N ILE A 54 -13.12 -5.64 26.58
CA ILE A 54 -13.06 -6.09 27.97
C ILE A 54 -13.09 -4.89 28.94
N LEU A 55 -12.30 -3.84 28.65
CA LEU A 55 -12.20 -2.64 29.49
C LEU A 55 -13.50 -1.81 29.49
N PHE A 56 -14.14 -1.67 28.32
CA PHE A 56 -15.37 -0.92 28.13
C PHE A 56 -16.60 -1.82 28.07
N LYS A 57 -16.60 -2.94 28.81
CA LYS A 57 -17.68 -3.94 28.80
C LYS A 57 -19.10 -3.36 28.98
N ASN A 58 -19.23 -2.30 29.77
CA ASN A 58 -20.51 -1.65 30.07
C ASN A 58 -20.85 -0.47 29.14
N ASN A 59 -19.93 -0.08 28.25
CA ASN A 59 -20.10 1.05 27.34
C ASN A 59 -19.56 0.69 25.95
N TYR A 60 -20.42 0.02 25.17
CA TYR A 60 -20.09 -0.45 23.83
C TYR A 60 -19.66 0.70 22.89
N ASP A 61 -20.31 1.86 23.01
CA ASP A 61 -20.02 3.02 22.18
C ASP A 61 -18.62 3.59 22.45
N ALA A 62 -18.19 3.60 23.73
CA ALA A 62 -16.83 3.99 24.08
C ALA A 62 -15.77 3.01 23.53
N ALA A 63 -16.06 1.70 23.58
CA ALA A 63 -15.18 0.68 23.00
C ALA A 63 -15.05 0.84 21.47
N LYS A 64 -16.16 1.13 20.79
CA LYS A 64 -16.20 1.33 19.34
C LYS A 64 -15.45 2.61 18.95
N ASN A 65 -15.65 3.71 19.68
CA ASN A 65 -14.98 4.98 19.39
C ASN A 65 -13.46 4.91 19.61
N SER A 66 -12.98 4.19 20.63
CA SER A 66 -11.54 4.02 20.83
C SER A 66 -10.90 3.27 19.66
N MET A 67 -11.52 2.19 19.19
CA MET A 67 -11.09 1.44 18.01
C MET A 67 -11.05 2.31 16.76
N GLY A 68 -12.12 3.07 16.52
CA GLY A 68 -12.23 3.94 15.36
C GLY A 68 -11.11 4.98 15.33
N ILE A 69 -10.80 5.61 16.47
CA ILE A 69 -9.71 6.60 16.56
C ILE A 69 -8.34 5.95 16.33
N ILE A 70 -8.08 4.80 16.96
CA ILE A 70 -6.80 4.08 16.78
C ILE A 70 -6.63 3.66 15.32
N GLY A 71 -7.69 3.13 14.71
CA GLY A 71 -7.72 2.74 13.30
C GLY A 71 -7.41 3.90 12.37
N ILE A 72 -8.01 5.08 12.59
CA ILE A 72 -7.70 6.29 11.80
C ILE A 72 -6.22 6.66 11.94
N ILE A 73 -5.67 6.67 13.16
CA ILE A 73 -4.26 7.07 13.37
C ILE A 73 -3.31 6.13 12.62
N ILE A 74 -3.53 4.82 12.73
CA ILE A 74 -2.71 3.81 12.06
C ILE A 74 -2.84 3.94 10.54
N LEU A 75 -4.05 4.09 10.03
CA LEU A 75 -4.32 4.17 8.59
C LEU A 75 -3.75 5.46 7.98
N CYS A 76 -3.82 6.59 8.69
CA CYS A 76 -3.10 7.81 8.32
C CYS A 76 -1.59 7.58 8.25
N GLY A 77 -1.01 6.84 9.21
CA GLY A 77 0.40 6.46 9.18
C GLY A 77 0.76 5.61 7.96
N VAL A 78 -0.10 4.66 7.58
CA VAL A 78 0.09 3.83 6.38
C VAL A 78 0.08 4.69 5.11
N TYR A 79 -0.77 5.71 5.02
CA TYR A 79 -0.80 6.62 3.87
C TYR A 79 0.44 7.52 3.72
N VAL A 80 1.31 7.60 4.73
CA VAL A 80 2.62 8.28 4.58
C VAL A 80 3.49 7.56 3.55
N SER A 81 3.38 6.24 3.42
CA SER A 81 4.15 5.45 2.45
C SER A 81 3.86 5.85 0.99
N PRO A 82 2.62 5.79 0.48
CA PRO A 82 2.33 6.23 -0.89
C PRO A 82 2.60 7.72 -1.11
N LEU A 83 2.45 8.56 -0.08
CA LEU A 83 2.79 9.99 -0.18
C LEU A 83 4.30 10.22 -0.37
N THR A 84 5.13 9.37 0.26
CA THR A 84 6.57 9.37 0.06
C THR A 84 6.93 8.94 -1.37
N THR A 85 6.23 7.96 -1.94
CA THR A 85 6.39 7.56 -3.34
C THR A 85 6.02 8.70 -4.31
N VAL A 86 4.92 9.41 -4.06
CA VAL A 86 4.54 10.63 -4.82
C VAL A 86 5.67 11.66 -4.80
N PHE A 87 6.23 11.94 -3.62
CA PHE A 87 7.36 12.86 -3.48
C PHE A 87 8.61 12.40 -4.24
N GLU A 88 8.92 11.11 -4.19
CA GLU A 88 10.06 10.52 -4.90
C GLU A 88 9.89 10.64 -6.42
N VAL A 89 8.70 10.40 -6.96
CA VAL A 89 8.42 10.53 -8.40
C VAL A 89 8.59 11.97 -8.88
N ILE A 90 8.13 12.95 -8.09
CA ILE A 90 8.32 14.38 -8.42
C ILE A 90 9.82 14.74 -8.43
N LYS A 91 10.57 14.25 -7.43
CA LYS A 91 12.00 14.53 -7.29
C LYS A 91 12.84 13.86 -8.39
N THR A 92 12.56 12.60 -8.69
CA THR A 92 13.31 11.80 -9.68
C THR A 92 12.82 12.01 -11.12
N LYS A 93 11.62 12.62 -11.29
CA LYS A 93 10.91 12.72 -12.57
C LYS A 93 10.81 11.37 -13.28
N ASN A 94 10.64 10.28 -12.52
CA ASN A 94 10.55 8.91 -13.02
C ASN A 94 9.43 8.16 -12.31
N SER A 95 8.51 7.57 -13.07
CA SER A 95 7.38 6.78 -12.59
C SER A 95 7.70 5.28 -12.40
N ASN A 96 8.97 4.86 -12.48
CA ASN A 96 9.39 3.46 -12.25
C ASN A 96 8.95 2.89 -10.89
N SER A 97 8.82 3.74 -9.87
CA SER A 97 8.43 3.32 -8.51
C SER A 97 6.92 3.05 -8.37
N ILE A 98 6.09 3.42 -9.36
CA ILE A 98 4.63 3.23 -9.32
C ILE A 98 4.25 1.94 -10.05
N ASN A 99 3.73 0.96 -9.31
CA ASN A 99 3.08 -0.21 -9.91
C ASN A 99 1.63 0.14 -10.30
N PHE A 100 1.39 0.35 -11.60
CA PHE A 100 0.10 0.77 -12.15
C PHE A 100 -1.07 -0.13 -11.71
N LEU A 101 -0.91 -1.46 -11.77
CA LEU A 101 -1.98 -2.39 -11.42
C LEU A 101 -2.34 -2.29 -9.92
N THR A 102 -1.33 -2.14 -9.07
CA THR A 102 -1.52 -1.98 -7.63
C THR A 102 -2.24 -0.66 -7.32
N THR A 103 -1.88 0.44 -7.99
CA THR A 103 -2.54 1.75 -7.80
C THR A 103 -4.00 1.72 -8.27
N VAL A 104 -4.31 1.06 -9.40
CA VAL A 104 -5.69 0.89 -9.89
C VAL A 104 -6.52 0.09 -8.90
N ALA A 105 -6.02 -1.06 -8.45
CA ALA A 105 -6.71 -1.92 -7.49
C ALA A 105 -7.00 -1.19 -6.17
N LEU A 106 -6.02 -0.44 -5.65
CA LEU A 106 -6.15 0.37 -4.45
C LEU A 106 -7.19 1.49 -4.60
N THR A 107 -7.24 2.13 -5.77
CA THR A 107 -8.19 3.21 -6.03
C THR A 107 -9.61 2.68 -6.09
N LEU A 108 -9.84 1.56 -6.76
CA LEU A 108 -11.15 0.91 -6.82
C LEU A 108 -11.59 0.44 -5.44
N ASN A 109 -10.70 -0.21 -4.68
CA ASN A 109 -10.98 -0.64 -3.32
C ASN A 109 -11.34 0.55 -2.41
N GLY A 110 -10.50 1.60 -2.41
CA GLY A 110 -10.76 2.81 -1.65
C GLY A 110 -12.06 3.52 -2.07
N ALA A 111 -12.40 3.52 -3.36
CA ALA A 111 -13.65 4.09 -3.87
C ALA A 111 -14.88 3.29 -3.41
N PHE A 112 -14.81 1.96 -3.37
CA PHE A 112 -15.87 1.13 -2.82
C PHE A 112 -16.09 1.39 -1.34
N TRP A 113 -15.02 1.44 -0.55
CA TRP A 113 -15.10 1.72 0.89
C TRP A 113 -15.51 3.15 1.22
N LEU A 114 -15.06 4.13 0.42
CA LEU A 114 -15.53 5.51 0.52
C LEU A 114 -17.05 5.57 0.29
N THR A 115 -17.52 4.91 -0.77
CA THR A 115 -18.96 4.86 -1.11
C THR A 115 -19.75 4.15 -0.01
N TYR A 116 -19.24 3.04 0.52
CA TYR A 116 -19.83 2.32 1.65
C TYR A 116 -19.93 3.22 2.89
N GLY A 117 -18.84 3.86 3.29
CA GLY A 117 -18.81 4.74 4.46
C GLY A 117 -19.73 5.95 4.31
N LEU A 118 -19.85 6.52 3.11
CA LEU A 118 -20.80 7.60 2.82
C LEU A 118 -22.25 7.13 2.90
N PHE A 119 -22.55 5.94 2.36
CA PHE A 119 -23.91 5.38 2.37
C PHE A 119 -24.41 5.10 3.79
N PHE A 120 -23.54 4.58 4.66
CA PHE A 120 -23.86 4.31 6.07
C PHE A 120 -23.52 5.48 7.02
N ASN A 121 -23.02 6.59 6.48
CA ASN A 121 -22.59 7.77 7.24
C ASN A 121 -21.58 7.45 8.37
N ASP A 122 -20.68 6.50 8.12
CA ASP A 122 -19.65 6.06 9.06
C ASP A 122 -18.35 6.86 8.83
N PHE A 123 -18.13 7.86 9.68
CA PHE A 123 -16.94 8.72 9.65
C PHE A 123 -15.63 7.94 9.65
N TYR A 124 -15.56 6.86 10.43
CA TYR A 124 -14.33 6.11 10.58
C TYR A 124 -13.96 5.28 9.35
N ILE A 125 -14.92 5.09 8.43
CA ILE A 125 -14.69 4.40 7.17
C ILE A 125 -14.48 5.40 6.05
N TRP A 126 -15.38 6.37 5.86
CA TRP A 126 -15.29 7.24 4.68
C TRP A 126 -14.10 8.21 4.75
N PHE A 127 -13.77 8.75 5.93
CA PHE A 127 -12.71 9.75 6.08
C PHE A 127 -11.34 9.23 5.63
N PRO A 128 -10.81 8.11 6.18
CA PRO A 128 -9.51 7.63 5.76
C PRO A 128 -9.51 7.12 4.31
N ASN A 129 -10.57 6.44 3.87
CA ASN A 129 -10.65 5.96 2.48
C ASN A 129 -10.69 7.12 1.47
N GLY A 130 -11.31 8.26 1.84
CA GLY A 130 -11.24 9.50 1.06
C GLY A 130 -9.81 10.02 0.90
N LEU A 131 -9.02 10.04 1.99
CA LEU A 131 -7.60 10.42 1.93
C LEU A 131 -6.79 9.46 1.04
N GLY A 132 -7.07 8.16 1.12
CA GLY A 132 -6.47 7.14 0.28
C GLY A 132 -6.77 7.35 -1.21
N VAL A 133 -8.04 7.60 -1.56
CA VAL A 133 -8.47 7.88 -2.94
C VAL A 133 -7.80 9.15 -3.48
N ILE A 134 -7.75 10.23 -2.69
CA ILE A 134 -7.05 11.47 -3.09
C ILE A 134 -5.57 11.19 -3.38
N SER A 135 -4.90 10.45 -2.49
CA SER A 135 -3.50 10.08 -2.66
C SER A 135 -3.26 9.20 -3.89
N ALA A 136 -4.20 8.32 -4.23
CA ALA A 136 -4.11 7.47 -5.41
C ALA A 136 -4.39 8.24 -6.72
N LEU A 137 -5.30 9.20 -6.71
CA LEU A 137 -5.52 10.11 -7.83
C LEU A 137 -4.27 10.96 -8.13
N LEU A 138 -3.55 11.41 -7.09
CA LEU A 138 -2.26 12.09 -7.25
C LEU A 138 -1.22 11.18 -7.91
N GLN A 139 -1.17 9.90 -7.53
CA GLN A 139 -0.28 8.92 -8.16
C GLN A 139 -0.63 8.70 -9.63
N PHE A 140 -1.91 8.61 -9.98
CA PHE A 140 -2.36 8.52 -11.37
C PHE A 140 -1.94 9.73 -12.18
N LEU A 141 -2.17 10.94 -11.64
CA LEU A 141 -1.80 12.18 -12.32
C LEU A 141 -0.29 12.23 -12.60
N LEU A 142 0.53 11.86 -11.62
CA LEU A 142 1.98 11.79 -11.77
C LEU A 142 2.42 10.73 -12.78
N PHE A 143 1.74 9.58 -12.82
CA PHE A 143 2.01 8.53 -13.80
C PHE A 143 1.79 9.00 -15.24
N PHE A 144 0.74 9.81 -15.49
CA PHE A 144 0.49 10.37 -16.83
C PHE A 144 1.45 11.51 -17.20
N ILE A 145 1.88 12.32 -16.22
CA ILE A 145 2.76 13.48 -16.46
C ILE A 145 4.23 13.04 -16.64
N TYR A 146 4.71 12.07 -15.85
CA TYR A 146 6.11 11.65 -15.87
C TYR A 146 6.30 10.37 -16.68
N PRO A 147 6.96 10.44 -17.86
CA PRO A 147 7.24 9.24 -18.64
C PRO A 147 8.15 8.30 -17.85
N ARG A 148 7.86 6.99 -17.94
CA ARG A 148 8.71 5.95 -17.38
C ARG A 148 10.07 6.01 -18.08
N LYS A 149 11.08 6.52 -17.38
CA LYS A 149 12.45 6.54 -17.89
C LYS A 149 13.00 5.12 -17.88
N ALA A 150 12.91 4.45 -19.03
CA ALA A 150 13.51 3.14 -19.29
C ALA A 150 15.04 3.28 -19.43
N THR A 151 15.73 3.72 -18.38
CA THR A 151 17.05 4.35 -18.59
C THR A 151 18.26 3.45 -18.35
N GLU A 152 18.15 2.23 -17.82
CA GLU A 152 19.36 1.37 -17.71
C GLU A 152 19.17 -0.09 -18.10
N GLU A 153 18.05 -0.72 -17.76
CA GLU A 153 17.87 -2.16 -17.97
C GLU A 153 17.75 -2.55 -19.46
N LYS A 154 17.09 -1.72 -20.29
CA LYS A 154 17.03 -1.95 -21.75
C LYS A 154 18.33 -1.62 -22.46
N LEU A 155 19.10 -0.64 -21.97
CA LEU A 155 20.38 -0.26 -22.55
C LEU A 155 21.45 -1.31 -22.21
N ILE A 156 21.51 -1.78 -20.97
CA ILE A 156 22.42 -2.86 -20.56
C ILE A 156 22.06 -4.16 -21.27
N ASN A 157 20.78 -4.53 -21.36
CA ASN A 157 20.38 -5.73 -22.10
C ASN A 157 20.63 -5.59 -23.60
N GLY A 158 20.43 -4.41 -24.19
CA GLY A 158 20.81 -4.12 -25.58
C GLY A 158 22.30 -4.29 -25.83
N ILE A 159 23.14 -3.67 -24.99
CA ILE A 159 24.61 -3.78 -25.06
C ILE A 159 25.07 -5.23 -24.83
N LYS A 160 24.44 -5.96 -23.91
CA LYS A 160 24.75 -7.39 -23.67
C LYS A 160 24.42 -8.24 -24.89
N LEU A 161 23.27 -8.02 -25.51
CA LEU A 161 22.84 -8.77 -26.70
C LEU A 161 23.74 -8.45 -27.91
N GLU A 162 24.15 -7.19 -28.06
CA GLU A 162 25.10 -6.76 -29.08
C GLU A 162 26.46 -7.44 -28.87
N ASN A 163 27.03 -7.39 -27.67
CA ASN A 163 28.31 -8.04 -27.36
C ASN A 163 28.25 -9.58 -27.55
N VAL A 164 27.16 -10.23 -27.13
CA VAL A 164 26.96 -11.68 -27.34
C VAL A 164 26.85 -12.02 -28.82
N SER A 165 26.20 -11.18 -29.62
CA SER A 165 26.09 -11.40 -31.07
C SER A 165 27.43 -11.28 -31.80
N VAL A 166 28.30 -10.35 -31.37
CA VAL A 166 29.64 -10.16 -31.92
C VAL A 166 30.55 -11.35 -31.58
N ASP A 167 30.53 -11.81 -30.33
CA ASP A 167 31.31 -12.99 -29.90
C ASP A 167 30.88 -14.28 -30.62
N THR A 168 29.57 -14.42 -30.87
CA THR A 168 29.03 -15.58 -31.60
C THR A 168 29.41 -15.55 -33.08
N ALA A 169 29.41 -14.38 -33.73
CA ALA A 169 29.85 -14.25 -35.12
C ALA A 169 31.35 -14.54 -35.29
N MET A 170 32.17 -14.17 -34.31
CA MET A 170 33.62 -14.31 -34.33
C MET A 170 34.10 -15.74 -34.01
N THR A 171 33.26 -16.57 -33.38
CA THR A 171 33.52 -18.00 -33.13
C THR A 171 33.09 -18.91 -34.27
N LEU A 172 32.34 -18.39 -35.24
CA LEU A 172 31.84 -19.12 -36.42
C LEU A 172 32.66 -18.88 -37.70
N GLN A 173 33.80 -18.18 -37.61
CA GLN A 173 34.82 -18.04 -38.66
C GLN A 173 36.08 -18.80 -38.30
#